data_AF-A0A9W6LE24-F1
#
_entry.id   AF-A0A9W6LE24-F1
#
_cell.length_a   1.000
_cell.length_b   1.000
_cell.length_c   1.000
_cell.angle_alpha   90.00
_cell.angle_beta   90.00
_cell.angle_gamma   90.00
#
_symmetry.space_group_name_H-M   'P 1'
#
loop_
_entity.id
_entity.type
_entity.pdbx_description
1 polymer ?
#
loop_
_entity_poly.entity_id
_entity_poly.type
_entity_poly.pdbx_seq_one_letter_code
_entity_poly.pdbx_strand_id
1 'polypeptide(L)'
;MLALSNVFMTFAWYAHLKNLKAAPWYIAVAVSWGIAFFEYLIQVPANRIGYGTFSLGQLKIMQEVITLAVFVPFAVYYMGQPLKLDYLWAGCCLAGAVFFIFRG
;
A
#
# COMPACT_ATOMS: atom_id res chain seq x y z
N MET A 1 -9.43 4.77 6.27
CA MET A 1 -8.54 5.75 5.58
C MET A 1 -7.27 5.10 5.06
N LEU A 2 -6.49 4.37 5.87
CA LEU A 2 -5.23 3.73 5.41
C LEU A 2 -5.41 2.74 4.25
N ALA A 3 -6.49 1.98 4.20
CA ALA A 3 -6.79 1.10 3.06
C ALA A 3 -7.01 1.88 1.76
N LEU A 4 -7.77 2.96 1.83
CA LEU A 4 -8.01 3.84 0.69
C LEU A 4 -6.69 4.50 0.22
N SER A 5 -5.85 4.94 1.16
CA SER A 5 -4.50 5.43 0.92
C SER A 5 -3.64 4.43 0.13
N ASN A 6 -3.63 3.18 0.58
CA ASN A 6 -2.84 2.13 -0.06
C ASN A 6 -3.34 1.77 -1.46
N VAL A 7 -4.63 1.94 -1.76
CA VAL A 7 -5.14 1.81 -3.13
C VAL A 7 -4.50 2.89 -4.01
N PHE A 8 -4.57 4.16 -3.60
CA PHE A 8 -3.95 5.25 -4.36
C PHE A 8 -2.43 5.02 -4.55
N MET A 9 -1.71 4.62 -3.49
CA MET A 9 -0.28 4.30 -3.60
C MET A 9 0.00 3.17 -4.59
N THR A 10 -0.77 2.08 -4.52
CA THR A 10 -0.57 0.94 -5.42
C THR A 10 -0.75 1.34 -6.89
N PHE A 11 -1.75 2.18 -7.17
CA PHE A 11 -1.94 2.73 -8.52
C PHE A 11 -0.82 3.70 -8.91
N ALA A 12 -0.41 4.61 -8.01
CA ALA A 12 0.67 5.54 -8.28
C ALA A 12 1.99 4.83 -8.63
N TRP A 13 2.29 3.70 -7.98
CA TRP A 13 3.53 2.96 -8.19
C TRP A 13 3.51 2.00 -9.37
N TYR A 14 2.37 1.40 -9.69
CA TYR A 14 2.35 0.28 -10.63
C TYR A 14 1.41 0.46 -11.82
N ALA A 15 0.40 1.32 -11.75
CA ALA A 15 -0.57 1.44 -12.84
C ALA A 15 0.05 1.97 -14.14
N HIS A 16 1.05 2.84 -14.02
CA HIS A 16 1.80 3.36 -15.17
C HIS A 16 2.55 2.26 -15.94
N LEU A 17 2.94 1.15 -15.28
CA LEU A 17 3.62 0.03 -15.94
C LEU A 17 2.74 -0.68 -16.96
N LYS A 18 1.41 -0.65 -16.76
CA LYS A 18 0.43 -1.23 -17.69
C LYS A 18 -0.13 -0.19 -18.65
N ASN A 19 -0.53 0.98 -18.15
CA ASN A 19 -1.29 1.95 -18.94
C ASN A 19 -0.43 2.98 -19.66
N LEU A 20 0.78 3.24 -19.18
CA LEU A 20 1.69 4.28 -19.68
C LEU A 20 3.01 3.69 -20.14
N LYS A 21 3.03 2.40 -20.51
CA LYS A 21 4.25 1.68 -20.91
C LYS A 21 4.96 2.31 -22.12
N ALA A 22 4.21 2.90 -23.04
CA ALA A 22 4.73 3.58 -24.22
C ALA A 22 4.91 5.10 -24.02
N ALA A 23 4.45 5.64 -22.89
CA ALA A 23 4.59 7.05 -22.59
C ALA A 23 6.01 7.35 -22.07
N PRO A 24 6.55 8.55 -22.31
CA PRO A 24 7.79 9.00 -21.71
C PRO A 24 7.75 8.93 -20.18
N TRP A 25 8.87 8.53 -19.57
CA TRP A 25 8.96 8.31 -18.12
C TRP A 25 8.56 9.53 -17.27
N TYR A 26 8.81 10.75 -17.76
CA TYR A 26 8.45 11.98 -17.05
C TYR A 26 6.93 12.18 -16.95
N ILE A 27 6.15 11.69 -17.92
CA ILE A 27 4.68 11.71 -17.86
C ILE A 27 4.20 10.75 -16.79
N ALA A 28 4.77 9.55 -16.73
CA ALA A 28 4.48 8.59 -15.67
C ALA A 28 4.76 9.20 -14.28
N VAL A 29 5.89 9.88 -14.10
CA VAL A 29 6.21 10.58 -12.84
C VAL A 29 5.18 11.64 -12.49
N ALA A 30 4.80 12.51 -13.44
CA ALA A 30 3.83 13.57 -13.19
C ALA A 30 2.44 13.02 -12.80
N VAL A 31 1.98 11.97 -13.49
CA VAL A 31 0.71 11.31 -13.16
C VAL A 31 0.79 10.61 -11.81
N SER A 32 1.87 9.88 -11.53
CA SER A 32 2.09 9.22 -10.23
C SER A 32 2.12 10.23 -9.07
N TRP A 33 2.74 11.39 -9.26
CA TRP A 33 2.72 12.48 -8.26
C TRP A 33 1.32 13.06 -8.05
N GLY A 34 0.54 13.22 -9.13
CA GLY A 34 -0.86 13.64 -9.01
C GLY A 34 -1.69 12.67 -8.16
N ILE A 35 -1.49 11.37 -8.33
CA ILE A 35 -2.17 10.34 -7.53
C ILE A 35 -1.66 10.34 -6.08
N ALA A 36 -0.34 10.41 -5.88
CA ALA A 36 0.28 10.44 -4.54
C ALA A 36 -0.14 11.67 -3.72
N PHE A 37 -0.42 12.80 -4.36
CA PHE A 37 -0.94 13.98 -3.67
C PHE A 37 -2.27 13.70 -2.95
N PHE A 38 -3.24 13.08 -3.64
CA PHE A 38 -4.52 12.72 -3.02
C PHE A 38 -4.38 11.66 -1.94
N GLU A 39 -3.42 10.75 -2.11
CA GLU A 39 -3.08 9.76 -1.11
C GLU A 39 -2.62 10.41 0.20
N TYR A 40 -1.69 11.37 0.11
CA TYR A 40 -1.20 12.08 1.29
C TYR A 40 -2.29 12.84 2.03
N LEU A 41 -3.28 13.41 1.31
CA LEU A 41 -4.43 14.07 1.94
C LEU A 41 -5.24 13.13 2.84
N ILE A 42 -5.21 11.82 2.57
CA ILE A 42 -5.90 10.80 3.37
C ILE A 42 -4.95 10.18 4.39
N GLN A 43 -3.69 9.95 4.01
CA GLN A 43 -2.69 9.29 4.85
C GLN A 43 -2.31 10.14 6.07
N VAL A 44 -2.04 11.43 5.88
CA VAL A 44 -1.60 12.34 6.93
C VAL A 44 -2.63 12.46 8.06
N PRO A 45 -3.92 12.77 7.82
CA PRO A 45 -4.91 12.81 8.89
C PRO A 45 -5.13 11.43 9.53
N ALA A 46 -5.12 10.34 8.74
CA ALA A 46 -5.27 8.99 9.28
C ALA A 46 -4.17 8.64 10.28
N ASN A 47 -2.92 8.95 9.95
CA ASN A 47 -1.79 8.72 10.84
C ASN A 47 -1.82 9.64 12.06
N ARG A 48 -2.22 10.92 11.90
CA ARG A 48 -2.35 11.85 13.04
C ARG A 48 -3.42 11.41 14.03
N ILE A 49 -4.59 10.98 13.55
CA ILE A 49 -5.65 10.44 14.40
C ILE A 49 -5.18 9.14 15.04
N GLY A 50 -4.56 8.25 14.25
CA GLY A 50 -4.07 6.96 14.72
C GLY A 50 -2.97 7.06 15.78
N TYR A 51 -2.09 8.06 15.70
CA TYR A 51 -0.99 8.25 16.66
C TYR A 51 -1.47 8.65 18.06
N GLY A 52 -2.73 9.11 18.20
CA GLY A 52 -3.35 9.32 19.51
C GLY A 52 -3.69 8.02 20.25
N THR A 53 -3.81 6.90 19.53
CA THR A 53 -4.26 5.61 20.07
C THR A 53 -3.20 4.51 19.92
N PHE A 54 -2.40 4.56 18.86
CA PHE A 54 -1.39 3.57 18.50
C PHE A 54 0.01 4.17 18.52
N SER A 55 1.01 3.35 18.89
CA SER A 55 2.41 3.75 18.78
C SER A 55 2.83 3.89 17.30
N LEU A 56 3.94 4.60 17.06
CA LEU A 56 4.50 4.74 15.71
C LEU A 56 4.75 3.37 15.05
N GLY A 57 5.26 2.40 15.83
CA GLY A 57 5.53 1.05 15.36
C GLY A 57 4.25 0.30 14.98
N GLN A 58 3.20 0.41 15.79
CA GLN A 58 1.90 -0.19 15.52
C GLN A 58 1.27 0.37 14.24
N LEU A 59 1.35 1.69 14.03
CA LEU A 59 0.86 2.33 12.80
C LEU A 59 1.61 1.82 11.57
N LYS A 60 2.94 1.70 11.65
CA LYS A 60 3.76 1.23 10.52
C LYS A 60 3.43 -0.21 10.16
N ILE A 61 3.34 -1.11 11.13
CA ILE A 61 3.00 -2.52 10.87
C ILE A 61 1.58 -2.65 10.33
N MET A 62 0.62 -1.92 10.88
CA MET A 62 -0.74 -1.89 10.34
C MET A 62 -0.73 -1.40 8.88
N GLN A 63 0.08 -0.40 8.56
CA GLN A 63 0.22 0.06 7.18
C GLN A 63 0.77 -1.06 6.27
N GLU A 64 1.83 -1.76 6.65
CA GLU A 64 2.40 -2.86 5.83
C GLU A 64 1.40 -3.98 5.56
N VAL A 65 0.61 -4.37 6.57
CA VAL A 65 -0.46 -5.36 6.42
C VAL A 65 -1.49 -4.89 5.40
N ILE A 66 -1.92 -3.64 5.51
CA ILE A 66 -2.88 -3.04 4.57
C ILE A 66 -2.28 -2.93 3.17
N THR A 67 -1.00 -2.55 3.04
CA THR A 67 -0.28 -2.49 1.77
C THR A 67 -0.32 -3.83 1.06
N LEU A 68 0.06 -4.92 1.76
CA LEU A 68 0.06 -6.26 1.16
C LEU A 68 -1.37 -6.70 0.80
N ALA A 69 -2.33 -6.45 1.68
CA ALA A 69 -3.73 -6.81 1.46
C ALA A 69 -4.35 -6.09 0.25
N VAL A 70 -3.94 -4.86 -0.04
CA VAL A 70 -4.38 -4.11 -1.24
C VAL A 70 -3.58 -4.51 -2.47
N PHE A 71 -2.28 -4.78 -2.31
CA PHE A 71 -1.39 -5.14 -3.40
C PHE A 71 -1.75 -6.48 -4.04
N VAL A 72 -2.12 -7.50 -3.24
CA VAL A 72 -2.43 -8.84 -3.78
C VAL A 72 -3.60 -8.83 -4.76
N PRO A 73 -4.79 -8.27 -4.45
CA PRO A 73 -5.87 -8.10 -5.42
C PRO A 73 -5.45 -7.26 -6.63
N PHE A 74 -4.67 -6.20 -6.43
CA PHE A 74 -4.16 -5.40 -7.54
C PHE A 74 -3.26 -6.22 -8.48
N ALA A 75 -2.33 -7.01 -7.94
CA ALA A 75 -1.45 -7.86 -8.73
C ALA A 75 -2.24 -8.91 -9.53
N VAL A 76 -3.25 -9.55 -8.91
CA VAL A 76 -4.05 -10.59 -9.56
C VAL A 76 -5.01 -10.01 -10.59
N TYR A 77 -5.88 -9.08 -10.18
CA TYR A 77 -6.97 -8.60 -11.03
C TYR A 77 -6.53 -7.50 -12.00
N TYR A 78 -5.67 -6.58 -11.57
CA TYR A 78 -5.26 -5.45 -12.40
C TYR A 78 -4.00 -5.75 -13.21
N MET A 79 -2.98 -6.39 -12.62
CA MET A 79 -1.75 -6.75 -13.34
C MET A 79 -1.81 -8.12 -14.05
N GLY A 80 -2.80 -8.97 -13.73
CA GLY A 80 -2.91 -10.31 -14.31
C GLY A 80 -1.82 -11.27 -13.87
N GLN A 81 -1.16 -11.01 -12.73
CA GLN A 81 -0.13 -11.90 -12.20
C GLN A 81 -0.77 -13.09 -11.47
N PRO A 82 -0.22 -14.30 -11.63
CA PRO A 82 -0.71 -15.47 -10.92
C PRO A 82 -0.47 -15.32 -9.41
N LEU A 83 -1.46 -15.70 -8.60
CA LEU A 83 -1.33 -15.70 -7.15
C LEU A 83 -0.32 -16.80 -6.73
N LYS A 84 0.86 -16.38 -6.28
CA LYS A 84 1.88 -17.28 -5.74
C LYS A 84 1.66 -17.51 -4.25
N LEU A 85 1.99 -18.73 -3.80
CA LEU A 85 2.03 -19.09 -2.38
C LEU A 85 2.95 -18.17 -1.56
N ASP A 86 3.95 -17.55 -2.19
CA ASP A 86 4.83 -16.57 -1.56
C ASP A 86 4.07 -15.40 -0.90
N TYR A 87 2.94 -14.97 -1.48
CA TYR A 87 2.10 -13.92 -0.88
C TYR A 87 1.41 -14.38 0.41
N LEU A 88 1.04 -15.66 0.49
CA LEU A 88 0.49 -16.25 1.71
C LEU A 88 1.55 -16.33 2.79
N TRP A 89 2.76 -16.78 2.44
CA TRP A 89 3.89 -16.82 3.39
C TRP A 89 4.27 -15.43 3.89
N ALA A 90 4.31 -14.43 3.01
CA ALA A 90 4.50 -13.04 3.39
C ALA A 90 3.41 -12.54 4.34
N GLY A 91 2.14 -12.88 4.08
CA GLY A 91 1.02 -12.57 4.97
C GLY A 91 1.16 -13.21 6.36
N CYS A 92 1.57 -14.48 6.42
CA CYS A 92 1.86 -15.17 7.69
C CYS A 92 3.01 -14.50 8.47
N CYS A 93 4.09 -14.10 7.78
CA CYS A 93 5.19 -13.36 8.40
C CYS A 93 4.73 -12.01 8.97
N LEU A 94 3.87 -11.28 8.25
CA LEU A 94 3.30 -10.02 8.73
C LEU A 94 2.36 -10.23 9.92
N ALA A 95 1.59 -11.32 9.96
CA ALA A 95 0.78 -11.66 11.14
C ALA A 95 1.67 -11.88 12.37
N GLY A 96 2.83 -12.51 12.21
CA GLY A 96 3.85 -12.59 13.26
C GLY A 96 4.35 -11.22 13.71
N ALA A 97 4.65 -10.31 12.77
CA ALA A 97 5.06 -8.94 13.08
C ALA A 97 3.98 -8.16 13.87
N VAL A 98 2.70 -8.31 13.49
CA VAL A 98 1.55 -7.75 14.23
C VAL A 98 1.54 -8.30 15.66
N PHE A 99 1.66 -9.61 15.84
CA PHE A 99 1.66 -10.22 17.16
C PHE A 99 2.77 -9.64 18.06
N PHE A 100 4.01 -9.54 17.57
CA PHE A 100 5.12 -9.01 18.38
C PHE A 100 4.95 -7.53 18.77
N ILE A 101 4.44 -6.71 17.84
CA ILE A 101 4.30 -5.26 18.04
C ILE A 101 3.08 -4.89 18.90
N PHE A 102 2.05 -5.74 18.94
CA PHE A 102 0.83 -5.52 19.73
C PHE A 102 0.78 -6.34 21.03
N ARG A 103 1.76 -7.20 21.30
CA ARG A 103 1.84 -8.01 22.53
C ARG A 103 2.26 -7.19 23.77
N GLY A 104 2.86 -6.02 23.56
CA GLY A 104 3.34 -5.12 24.61
C GLY A 104 2.28 -4.12 25.05
#